data_AF-A0A085ZUS7-F1
#
_entry.id   AF-A0A085ZUS7-F1
#
_cell.length_a   1.000
_cell.length_b   1.000
_cell.length_c   1.000
_cell.angle_alpha   90.00
_cell.angle_beta   90.00
_cell.angle_gamma   90.00
#
_symmetry.space_group_name_H-M   'P 1'
#
loop_
_entity.id
_entity.type
_entity.pdbx_description
1 polymer ?
#
loop_
_entity_poly.entity_id
_entity_poly.type
_entity_poly.pdbx_seq_one_letter_code
_entity_poly.pdbx_strand_id
1 'polypeptide(L)'
;MEKDYFLVQDGIKDIESKFSIKNGWLKIYEKCSKSPDDTSTLYCCLVSNNQVKNYNKDYRWPFLKGSEGKPSVYGDNTYKTYDKKGEEPFLFYKQFSLPDTSVEYIDVSEEFILYFRLYEDGKSKQNRIFYYVDDYGELDEVIVIEPNLVKVKIKYLKEYITIRDMNFMLFYEFMRLLKDVPKEWEIKHKDEIIKKPEYIYNHLIRNVIGKTQSWITGKVFIKPNDIKKTHFDINNTPNEEFIIEYDENGDFIYENCDTRDSNHFFTVTYFKKEVLNKYYNEPTKYEVDGFSISSKYFRLKIDNNVSDYVPVFLTNLLILPHKEQLHWKQYNIPPKEEMSISRTYYRTMIEGQWAENHETVDLFFKSKYKDFNEKWEKKFGWTLYKPLSQKDEYLFTSLHHITSNNIKAFCEQTLTIVKLTIDRLNEKELEKGLDLDAKIRGIGKFEKFLEFHEMKIPDMFEFLRNLQNLRSGLIAHSFSESNKDCKKALQYFKIEENNLIKVSEDILTKSIFTFNTLEKHFKLNEL
;
A
#
# COMPACT_ATOMS: atom_id res chain seq x y z
N MET A 1 9.01 40.27 24.98
CA MET A 1 9.59 39.81 23.70
C MET A 1 11.10 39.77 23.88
N GLU A 2 11.80 38.74 23.39
CA GLU A 2 13.27 38.69 23.45
C GLU A 2 13.91 39.49 22.30
N LYS A 3 15.17 39.92 22.46
CA LYS A 3 15.87 40.75 21.46
C LYS A 3 15.96 40.05 20.09
N ASP A 4 16.43 38.81 20.08
CA ASP A 4 16.61 38.03 18.85
C ASP A 4 15.29 37.75 18.13
N TYR A 5 14.22 37.53 18.90
CA TYR A 5 12.89 37.46 18.34
C TYR A 5 12.46 38.84 17.81
N PHE A 6 12.64 39.95 18.52
CA PHE A 6 12.29 41.26 17.96
C PHE A 6 13.06 41.57 16.66
N LEU A 7 14.32 41.15 16.57
CA LEU A 7 15.18 41.32 15.40
C LEU A 7 14.90 40.33 14.26
N VAL A 8 13.86 39.49 14.36
CA VAL A 8 13.45 38.53 13.31
C VAL A 8 14.52 37.50 12.97
N GLN A 9 15.30 37.06 13.96
CA GLN A 9 16.36 36.05 13.75
C GLN A 9 15.80 34.68 13.37
N ASP A 10 14.63 34.31 13.89
CA ASP A 10 13.88 33.11 13.48
C ASP A 10 13.40 33.19 12.02
N GLY A 11 12.85 34.34 11.61
CA GLY A 11 12.46 34.56 10.21
C GLY A 11 13.67 34.53 9.26
N ILE A 12 14.83 35.04 9.68
CA ILE A 12 16.09 34.91 8.93
C ILE A 12 16.48 33.44 8.74
N LYS A 13 16.37 32.60 9.78
CA LYS A 13 16.60 31.15 9.66
C LYS A 13 15.63 30.48 8.68
N ASP A 14 14.36 30.89 8.70
CA ASP A 14 13.35 30.41 7.74
C ASP A 14 13.71 30.82 6.30
N ILE A 15 14.19 32.05 6.08
CA ILE A 15 14.63 32.53 4.77
C ILE A 15 15.85 31.75 4.28
N GLU A 16 16.85 31.56 5.13
CA GLU A 16 18.09 30.84 4.79
C GLU A 16 17.83 29.37 4.48
N SER A 17 16.86 28.75 5.15
CA SER A 17 16.38 27.39 4.84
C SER A 17 15.39 27.34 3.67
N LYS A 18 15.05 28.49 3.05
CA LYS A 18 14.07 28.61 1.96
C LYS A 18 12.68 28.11 2.38
N PHE A 19 12.33 28.23 3.66
CA PHE A 19 11.10 27.71 4.26
C PHE A 19 10.95 26.19 4.14
N SER A 20 12.09 25.49 3.97
CA SER A 20 12.14 24.03 3.98
C SER A 20 11.91 23.52 5.39
N ILE A 21 11.03 22.55 5.52
CA ILE A 21 10.74 21.82 6.75
C ILE A 21 11.49 20.48 6.69
N LYS A 22 11.69 19.85 7.85
CA LYS A 22 12.17 18.47 7.93
C LYS A 22 11.36 17.54 7.01
N ASN A 23 12.02 16.50 6.52
CA ASN A 23 11.41 15.42 5.73
C ASN A 23 10.88 15.84 4.34
N GLY A 24 11.45 16.89 3.73
CA GLY A 24 11.19 17.23 2.32
C GLY A 24 9.93 18.05 2.06
N TRP A 25 9.41 18.74 3.08
CA TRP A 25 8.26 19.63 2.97
C TRP A 25 8.68 21.09 2.79
N LEU A 26 7.87 21.86 2.08
CA LEU A 26 8.06 23.29 1.87
C LEU A 26 6.80 24.05 2.28
N LYS A 27 6.92 25.07 3.14
CA LYS A 27 5.81 26.00 3.41
C LYS A 27 5.61 26.89 2.18
N ILE A 28 4.38 26.98 1.68
CA ILE A 28 4.02 27.82 0.52
C ILE A 28 2.94 28.85 0.84
N TYR A 29 2.25 28.67 1.97
CA TYR A 29 1.40 29.66 2.60
C TYR A 29 1.54 29.56 4.10
N GLU A 30 1.59 30.69 4.77
CA GLU A 30 1.50 30.76 6.22
C GLU A 30 0.87 32.11 6.59
N LYS A 31 -0.11 32.10 7.50
CA LYS A 31 -0.67 33.31 8.11
C LYS A 31 -0.63 33.14 9.61
N CYS A 32 0.37 33.75 10.25
CA CYS A 32 0.48 33.74 11.70
C CYS A 32 0.32 35.17 12.23
N SER A 33 -0.50 35.33 13.26
CA SER A 33 -0.71 36.60 13.95
C SER A 33 -0.84 36.30 15.43
N LYS A 34 0.26 36.40 16.19
CA LYS A 34 0.22 36.23 17.64
C LYS A 34 -0.46 37.42 18.32
N SER A 35 -0.34 38.60 17.72
CA SER A 35 -1.04 39.83 18.06
C SER A 35 -1.03 40.77 16.86
N PRO A 36 -1.76 41.91 16.88
CA PRO A 36 -1.63 42.94 15.85
C PRO A 36 -0.20 43.48 15.67
N ASP A 37 0.66 43.28 16.68
CA ASP A 37 2.04 43.71 16.73
C ASP A 37 3.05 42.61 16.36
N ASP A 38 2.60 41.38 16.10
CA ASP A 38 3.46 40.24 15.76
C ASP A 38 2.78 39.38 14.70
N THR A 39 3.10 39.69 13.44
CA THR A 39 2.51 39.07 12.26
C THR A 39 3.57 38.49 11.34
N SER A 40 3.26 37.35 10.74
CA SER A 40 4.04 36.79 9.65
C SER A 40 3.14 36.25 8.55
N THR A 41 3.48 36.58 7.31
CA THR A 41 2.75 36.11 6.14
C THR A 41 3.72 35.50 5.15
N LEU A 42 3.38 34.33 4.63
CA LEU A 42 4.06 33.67 3.52
C LEU A 42 3.04 33.42 2.40
N TYR A 43 3.43 33.71 1.17
CA TYR A 43 2.61 33.48 -0.03
C TYR A 43 3.49 33.08 -1.21
N CYS A 44 2.91 32.70 -2.35
CA CYS A 44 3.68 32.21 -3.48
C CYS A 44 3.05 32.45 -4.85
N CYS A 45 3.87 32.36 -5.90
CA CYS A 45 3.43 32.24 -7.28
C CYS A 45 4.49 31.54 -8.14
N LEU A 46 4.12 31.24 -9.39
CA LEU A 46 5.03 30.79 -10.42
C LEU A 46 5.49 31.99 -11.26
N VAL A 47 6.76 31.98 -11.66
CA VAL A 47 7.33 32.99 -12.54
C VAL A 47 8.18 32.39 -13.64
N SER A 48 8.01 32.90 -14.85
CA SER A 48 8.84 32.53 -16.01
C SER A 48 10.29 32.96 -15.83
N ASN A 49 11.23 32.23 -16.46
CA ASN A 49 12.66 32.51 -16.42
C ASN A 49 13.01 33.96 -16.82
N ASN A 50 12.27 34.55 -17.76
CA ASN A 50 12.48 35.93 -18.21
C ASN A 50 12.16 36.96 -17.11
N GLN A 51 11.15 36.69 -16.28
CA GLN A 51 10.74 37.62 -15.22
C GLN A 51 11.60 37.52 -13.96
N VAL A 52 12.27 36.38 -13.72
CA VAL A 52 13.15 36.20 -12.54
C VAL A 52 14.24 37.28 -12.47
N LYS A 53 14.81 37.67 -13.62
CA LYS A 53 15.84 38.73 -13.66
C LYS A 53 15.32 40.09 -13.20
N ASN A 54 14.05 40.40 -13.46
CA ASN A 54 13.41 41.63 -13.01
C ASN A 54 13.12 41.56 -11.52
N TYR A 55 12.59 40.42 -11.06
CA TYR A 55 12.27 40.25 -9.65
C TYR A 55 13.50 40.19 -8.75
N ASN A 56 14.64 39.70 -9.23
CA ASN A 56 15.87 39.68 -8.43
C ASN A 56 16.48 41.09 -8.20
N LYS A 57 15.89 42.17 -8.73
CA LYS A 57 16.38 43.55 -8.52
C LYS A 57 15.75 44.24 -7.31
N ASP A 58 14.60 43.77 -6.83
CA ASP A 58 13.78 44.44 -5.83
C ASP A 58 13.28 43.42 -4.80
N TYR A 59 13.28 43.77 -3.52
CA TYR A 59 12.77 42.91 -2.44
C TYR A 59 11.25 42.93 -2.32
N ARG A 60 10.58 43.96 -2.84
CA ARG A 60 9.14 44.16 -2.66
C ARG A 60 8.32 43.01 -3.24
N TRP A 61 7.16 42.79 -2.62
CA TRP A 61 6.13 41.92 -3.15
C TRP A 61 5.60 42.50 -4.46
N PRO A 62 5.53 41.72 -5.53
CA PRO A 62 5.15 42.22 -6.85
C PRO A 62 3.64 42.41 -7.04
N PHE A 63 2.85 41.92 -6.08
CA PHE A 63 1.39 41.97 -6.09
C PHE A 63 0.83 41.84 -4.67
N LEU A 64 -0.48 42.08 -4.55
CA LEU A 64 -1.25 41.81 -3.33
C LEU A 64 -1.66 40.34 -3.32
N LYS A 65 -1.83 39.77 -2.12
CA LYS A 65 -2.32 38.39 -1.95
C LYS A 65 -3.60 38.17 -2.77
N GLY A 66 -3.57 37.21 -3.68
CA GLY A 66 -4.70 36.89 -4.53
C GLY A 66 -4.92 37.92 -5.65
N SER A 67 -3.90 38.63 -6.11
CA SER A 67 -3.96 39.38 -7.38
C SER A 67 -2.93 38.93 -8.40
N GLU A 68 -2.15 37.91 -8.07
CA GLU A 68 -1.14 37.33 -8.95
C GLU A 68 -1.75 36.61 -10.14
N GLY A 69 -1.42 37.12 -11.33
CA GLY A 69 -1.77 36.50 -12.60
C GLY A 69 -3.22 36.02 -12.70
N LYS A 70 -4.20 36.66 -12.05
CA LYS A 70 -5.58 36.16 -12.11
C LYS A 70 -6.18 36.36 -13.50
N PRO A 71 -7.13 35.50 -13.92
CA PRO A 71 -7.88 35.74 -15.13
C PRO A 71 -8.54 37.11 -15.09
N SER A 72 -8.43 37.86 -16.20
CA SER A 72 -8.91 39.23 -16.28
C SER A 72 -9.50 39.51 -17.66
N VAL A 73 -10.55 40.33 -17.69
CA VAL A 73 -11.14 40.88 -18.90
C VAL A 73 -10.81 42.36 -18.95
N TYR A 74 -10.16 42.77 -20.03
CA TYR A 74 -9.74 44.15 -20.24
C TYR A 74 -10.89 44.98 -20.83
N GLY A 75 -10.77 46.30 -20.79
CA GLY A 75 -11.83 47.21 -21.28
C GLY A 75 -12.17 47.06 -22.77
N ASP A 76 -11.32 46.39 -23.54
CA ASP A 76 -11.53 46.00 -24.94
C ASP A 76 -12.20 44.61 -25.09
N ASN A 77 -12.67 44.02 -23.99
CA ASN A 77 -13.18 42.65 -23.87
C ASN A 77 -12.15 41.56 -24.14
N THR A 78 -10.85 41.87 -24.15
CA THR A 78 -9.81 40.85 -24.28
C THR A 78 -9.73 40.03 -22.99
N TYR A 79 -9.96 38.72 -23.11
CA TYR A 79 -9.73 37.76 -22.03
C TYR A 79 -8.25 37.39 -21.97
N LYS A 80 -7.68 37.44 -20.77
CA LYS A 80 -6.38 36.84 -20.48
C LYS A 80 -6.53 35.85 -19.34
N THR A 81 -6.01 34.63 -19.54
CA THR A 81 -5.89 33.62 -18.49
C THR A 81 -5.10 34.14 -17.30
N TYR A 82 -4.04 34.92 -17.58
CA TYR A 82 -3.23 35.57 -16.56
C TYR A 82 -3.04 37.05 -16.90
N ASP A 83 -3.39 37.93 -15.96
CA ASP A 83 -3.31 39.39 -16.14
C ASP A 83 -1.90 39.90 -16.49
N LYS A 84 -0.87 39.26 -15.92
CA LYS A 84 0.55 39.57 -16.16
C LYS A 84 1.26 38.42 -16.88
N LYS A 85 1.95 38.73 -17.97
CA LYS A 85 2.68 37.74 -18.77
C LYS A 85 3.88 37.17 -17.99
N GLY A 86 3.86 35.86 -17.78
CA GLY A 86 4.95 35.12 -17.13
C GLY A 86 4.86 35.10 -15.61
N GLU A 87 3.70 35.42 -15.03
CA GLU A 87 3.35 35.27 -13.62
C GLU A 87 2.05 34.47 -13.52
N GLU A 88 2.03 33.43 -12.68
CA GLU A 88 0.86 32.56 -12.55
C GLU A 88 0.57 32.26 -11.08
N PRO A 89 -0.71 32.32 -10.64
CA PRO A 89 -1.10 31.90 -9.31
C PRO A 89 -0.85 30.41 -9.12
N PHE A 90 -0.11 30.06 -8.06
CA PHE A 90 -0.06 28.67 -7.58
C PHE A 90 -1.12 28.41 -6.50
N LEU A 91 -1.42 29.44 -5.71
CA LEU A 91 -2.46 29.43 -4.69
C LEU A 91 -3.55 30.40 -5.08
N PHE A 92 -4.80 30.07 -4.76
CA PHE A 92 -5.97 30.89 -5.04
C PHE A 92 -6.64 31.23 -3.72
N TYR A 93 -6.35 32.43 -3.21
CA TYR A 93 -7.09 32.95 -2.07
C TYR A 93 -8.52 33.31 -2.48
N LYS A 94 -9.49 32.68 -1.82
CA LYS A 94 -10.92 32.87 -2.05
C LYS A 94 -11.58 33.37 -0.77
N GLN A 95 -12.38 34.42 -0.90
CA GLN A 95 -13.15 35.01 0.17
C GLN A 95 -14.55 35.30 -0.33
N PHE A 96 -15.55 34.90 0.45
CA PHE A 96 -16.95 35.09 0.15
C PHE A 96 -17.63 35.76 1.34
N SER A 97 -18.36 36.84 1.07
CA SER A 97 -19.27 37.44 2.03
C SER A 97 -20.64 36.79 1.85
N LEU A 98 -21.06 36.00 2.83
CA LEU A 98 -22.40 35.42 2.92
C LEU A 98 -23.25 36.27 3.89
N PRO A 99 -24.59 36.18 3.85
CA PRO A 99 -25.45 37.02 4.68
C PRO A 99 -25.10 37.01 6.18
N ASP A 100 -24.77 35.83 6.72
CA ASP A 100 -24.52 35.64 8.16
C ASP A 100 -23.06 35.30 8.51
N THR A 101 -22.18 35.17 7.51
CA THR A 101 -20.80 34.74 7.74
C THR A 101 -19.87 35.12 6.61
N SER A 102 -18.56 35.07 6.85
CA SER A 102 -17.54 35.16 5.80
C SER A 102 -16.78 33.85 5.71
N VAL A 103 -16.64 33.32 4.50
CA VAL A 103 -15.87 32.09 4.26
C VAL A 103 -14.59 32.45 3.52
N GLU A 104 -13.45 32.09 4.10
CA GLU A 104 -12.14 32.19 3.47
C GLU A 104 -11.49 30.80 3.35
N TYR A 105 -10.84 30.55 2.22
CA TYR A 105 -10.00 29.36 2.02
C TYR A 105 -9.00 29.58 0.89
N ILE A 106 -8.06 28.65 0.77
CA ILE A 106 -7.06 28.62 -0.29
C ILE A 106 -7.26 27.36 -1.11
N ASP A 107 -7.30 27.54 -2.42
CA ASP A 107 -7.15 26.45 -3.39
C ASP A 107 -5.74 26.49 -4.00
N VAL A 108 -5.39 25.41 -4.68
CA VAL A 108 -4.11 25.24 -5.38
C VAL A 108 -4.40 25.20 -6.88
N SER A 109 -3.39 25.49 -7.71
CA SER A 109 -3.48 25.35 -9.15
C SER A 109 -4.05 24.00 -9.57
N GLU A 110 -5.19 24.04 -10.25
CA GLU A 110 -5.84 22.86 -10.81
C GLU A 110 -4.93 22.14 -11.81
N GLU A 111 -4.09 22.88 -12.54
CA GLU A 111 -3.12 22.27 -13.45
C GLU A 111 -2.09 21.41 -12.71
N PHE A 112 -1.65 21.82 -11.51
CA PHE A 112 -0.77 21.01 -10.67
C PHE A 112 -1.47 19.74 -10.18
N ILE A 113 -2.74 19.86 -9.79
CA ILE A 113 -3.58 18.73 -9.36
C ILE A 113 -3.75 17.73 -10.52
N LEU A 114 -4.09 18.21 -11.71
CA LEU A 114 -4.30 17.38 -12.90
C LEU A 114 -3.00 16.76 -13.43
N TYR A 115 -1.89 17.48 -13.40
CA TYR A 115 -0.59 16.98 -13.86
C TYR A 115 -0.16 15.71 -13.10
N PHE A 116 -0.40 15.65 -11.78
CA PHE A 116 -0.12 14.48 -10.96
C PHE A 116 -1.35 13.61 -10.67
N ARG A 117 -2.52 13.94 -11.22
CA ARG A 117 -3.82 13.30 -10.95
C ARG A 117 -4.09 13.10 -9.45
N LEU A 118 -3.89 14.16 -8.67
CA LEU A 118 -3.94 14.05 -7.21
C LEU A 118 -5.35 13.72 -6.69
N TYR A 119 -5.41 12.78 -5.76
CA TYR A 119 -6.61 12.42 -5.02
C TYR A 119 -6.80 13.37 -3.82
N GLU A 120 -7.93 14.10 -3.79
CA GLU A 120 -8.31 14.98 -2.67
C GLU A 120 -9.05 14.18 -1.59
N ASP A 121 -8.55 14.21 -0.36
CA ASP A 121 -9.25 13.69 0.82
C ASP A 121 -9.23 14.73 1.94
N GLY A 122 -10.39 14.98 2.55
CA GLY A 122 -10.54 16.02 3.55
C GLY A 122 -11.98 16.25 4.00
N LYS A 123 -12.13 16.88 5.17
CA LYS A 123 -13.43 17.19 5.77
C LYS A 123 -13.98 18.54 5.30
N SER A 124 -13.12 19.46 4.86
CA SER A 124 -13.51 20.80 4.41
C SER A 124 -12.47 21.42 3.47
N LYS A 125 -12.81 22.56 2.85
CA LYS A 125 -11.86 23.36 2.05
C LYS A 125 -10.77 24.06 2.88
N GLN A 126 -10.78 23.94 4.20
CA GLN A 126 -9.73 24.47 5.08
C GLN A 126 -8.91 23.36 5.74
N ASN A 127 -9.33 22.09 5.59
CA ASN A 127 -8.64 20.95 6.15
C ASN A 127 -8.75 19.76 5.18
N ARG A 128 -7.71 19.62 4.34
CA ARG A 128 -7.63 18.57 3.32
C ARG A 128 -6.19 18.28 2.90
N ILE A 129 -6.00 17.09 2.36
CA ILE A 129 -4.74 16.57 1.86
C ILE A 129 -4.94 16.11 0.42
N PHE A 130 -3.95 16.38 -0.43
CA PHE A 130 -3.87 15.83 -1.77
C PHE A 130 -2.81 14.74 -1.80
N TYR A 131 -3.17 13.57 -2.32
CA TYR A 131 -2.30 12.41 -2.43
C TYR A 131 -1.98 12.12 -3.89
N TYR A 132 -0.73 11.77 -4.16
CA TYR A 132 -0.36 11.05 -5.38
C TYR A 132 -0.66 9.58 -5.13
N VAL A 133 -1.35 8.95 -6.07
CA VAL A 133 -1.63 7.51 -6.05
C VAL A 133 -0.67 6.88 -7.03
N ASP A 134 0.24 6.05 -6.54
CA ASP A 134 1.17 5.34 -7.43
C ASP A 134 0.45 4.21 -8.19
N ASP A 135 1.19 3.55 -9.10
CA ASP A 135 0.67 2.48 -9.95
C ASP A 135 0.18 1.25 -9.15
N TYR A 136 0.44 1.23 -7.84
CA TYR A 136 0.11 0.15 -6.91
C TYR A 136 -0.86 0.59 -5.81
N GLY A 137 -1.43 1.79 -5.95
CA GLY A 137 -2.44 2.33 -5.05
C GLY A 137 -1.91 2.76 -3.69
N GLU A 138 -0.59 2.89 -3.51
CA GLU A 138 -0.05 3.54 -2.33
C GLU A 138 -0.25 5.05 -2.41
N LEU A 139 -0.62 5.63 -1.27
CA LEU A 139 -0.85 7.06 -1.15
C LEU A 139 0.43 7.76 -0.68
N ASP A 140 0.88 8.75 -1.43
CA ASP A 140 1.94 9.66 -1.00
C ASP A 140 1.39 11.09 -0.85
N GLU A 141 1.52 11.66 0.34
CA GLU A 141 1.08 13.03 0.62
C GLU A 141 1.85 14.05 -0.25
N VAL A 142 1.12 14.92 -0.94
CA VAL A 142 1.69 15.93 -1.85
C VAL A 142 1.48 17.33 -1.32
N ILE A 143 0.23 17.69 -0.99
CA ILE A 143 -0.13 19.00 -0.45
C ILE A 143 -0.99 18.79 0.79
N VAL A 144 -0.69 19.54 1.85
CA VAL A 144 -1.54 19.61 3.05
C VAL A 144 -2.02 21.04 3.20
N ILE A 145 -3.34 21.21 3.32
CA ILE A 145 -4.01 22.49 3.52
C ILE A 145 -4.65 22.50 4.89
N GLU A 146 -4.21 23.46 5.70
CA GLU A 146 -4.75 23.83 6.99
C GLU A 146 -5.18 25.31 6.95
N PRO A 147 -6.01 25.80 7.90
CA PRO A 147 -6.57 27.15 7.82
C PRO A 147 -5.53 28.27 7.64
N ASN A 148 -4.36 28.11 8.25
CA ASN A 148 -3.29 29.12 8.26
C ASN A 148 -1.96 28.62 7.68
N LEU A 149 -1.94 27.44 7.07
CA LEU A 149 -0.72 26.81 6.56
C LEU A 149 -1.04 25.98 5.33
N VAL A 150 -0.27 26.18 4.26
CA VAL A 150 -0.22 25.23 3.15
C VAL A 150 1.23 24.80 2.97
N LYS A 151 1.44 23.48 2.93
CA LYS A 151 2.74 22.88 2.65
C LYS A 151 2.64 21.95 1.44
N VAL A 152 3.70 21.91 0.64
CA VAL A 152 3.85 21.01 -0.50
C VAL A 152 5.13 20.20 -0.36
N LYS A 153 5.09 18.93 -0.74
CA LYS A 153 6.27 18.07 -0.73
C LYS A 153 7.16 18.43 -1.92
N ILE A 154 8.41 18.79 -1.62
CA ILE A 154 9.27 19.53 -2.55
C ILE A 154 9.59 18.76 -3.84
N LYS A 155 9.59 17.41 -3.80
CA LYS A 155 9.84 16.58 -4.97
C LYS A 155 8.83 16.82 -6.10
N TYR A 156 7.54 16.95 -5.77
CA TYR A 156 6.47 17.19 -6.75
C TYR A 156 6.51 18.62 -7.28
N LEU A 157 6.75 19.60 -6.40
CA LEU A 157 6.91 20.98 -6.81
C LEU A 157 8.09 21.14 -7.77
N LYS A 158 9.24 20.53 -7.44
CA LYS A 158 10.46 20.58 -8.24
C LYS A 158 10.24 19.98 -9.62
N GLU A 159 9.63 18.80 -9.71
CA GLU A 159 9.27 18.21 -11.00
C GLU A 159 8.39 19.18 -11.82
N TYR A 160 7.28 19.64 -11.24
CA TYR A 160 6.32 20.48 -11.93
C TYR A 160 6.95 21.76 -12.52
N ILE A 161 7.71 22.51 -11.72
CA ILE A 161 8.36 23.74 -12.19
C ILE A 161 9.46 23.46 -13.21
N THR A 162 10.08 22.28 -13.16
CA THR A 162 11.10 21.84 -14.11
C THR A 162 10.50 21.53 -15.48
N ILE A 163 9.39 20.80 -15.51
CA ILE A 163 8.71 20.48 -16.77
C ILE A 163 8.17 21.75 -17.45
N ARG A 164 7.63 22.68 -16.66
CA ARG A 164 7.08 23.96 -17.12
C ARG A 164 8.13 25.03 -17.45
N ASP A 165 9.42 24.80 -17.20
CA ASP A 165 10.49 25.80 -17.31
C ASP A 165 10.18 27.11 -16.55
N MET A 166 9.63 26.95 -15.34
CA MET A 166 9.25 28.05 -14.45
C MET A 166 10.07 28.01 -13.16
N ASN A 167 10.06 29.11 -12.42
CA ASN A 167 10.58 29.19 -11.06
C ASN A 167 9.40 29.37 -10.10
N PHE A 168 9.57 28.88 -8.89
CA PHE A 168 8.64 29.13 -7.81
C PHE A 168 9.16 30.27 -6.94
N MET A 169 8.33 31.26 -6.67
CA MET A 169 8.69 32.42 -5.88
C MET A 169 7.86 32.43 -4.60
N LEU A 170 8.54 32.40 -3.45
CA LEU A 170 7.95 32.56 -2.14
C LEU A 170 8.12 34.01 -1.69
N PHE A 171 7.04 34.67 -1.29
CA PHE A 171 7.06 36.01 -0.70
C PHE A 171 6.81 35.90 0.78
N TYR A 172 7.57 36.65 1.56
CA TYR A 172 7.42 36.65 3.00
C TYR A 172 7.44 38.06 3.56
N GLU A 173 6.75 38.19 4.68
CA GLU A 173 6.69 39.38 5.49
C GLU A 173 6.67 38.98 6.96
N PHE A 174 7.55 39.56 7.76
CA PHE A 174 7.60 39.40 9.21
C PHE A 174 7.59 40.78 9.84
N MET A 175 6.58 41.09 10.63
CA MET A 175 6.43 42.39 11.28
C MET A 175 6.32 42.23 12.79
N ARG A 176 7.21 42.91 13.51
CA ARG A 176 7.22 42.95 14.97
C ARG A 176 7.25 44.39 15.46
N LEU A 177 6.33 44.72 16.35
CA LEU A 177 6.20 46.02 16.98
C LEU A 177 6.41 45.87 18.48
N LEU A 178 7.22 46.76 19.05
CA LEU A 178 7.47 46.82 20.48
C LEU A 178 7.34 48.26 20.97
N LYS A 179 6.51 48.49 21.97
CA LYS A 179 6.26 49.84 22.53
C LYS A 179 7.51 50.39 23.23
N ASP A 180 8.03 49.62 24.19
CA ASP A 180 9.17 50.00 25.01
C ASP A 180 10.34 49.04 24.71
N VAL A 181 11.23 49.46 23.81
CA VAL A 181 12.46 48.70 23.53
C VAL A 181 13.44 48.90 24.70
N PRO A 182 13.91 47.82 25.34
CA PRO A 182 14.90 47.94 26.40
C PRO A 182 16.18 48.65 25.93
N LYS A 183 16.68 49.59 26.74
CA LYS A 183 17.83 50.43 26.36
C LYS A 183 19.09 49.59 26.15
N GLU A 184 19.25 48.51 26.92
CA GLU A 184 20.36 47.56 26.83
C GLU A 184 20.42 46.80 25.49
N TRP A 185 19.34 46.81 24.69
CA TRP A 185 19.38 46.19 23.36
C TRP A 185 20.13 47.02 22.33
N GLU A 186 20.32 48.32 22.59
CA GLU A 186 21.05 49.27 21.72
C GLU A 186 20.58 49.23 20.26
N ILE A 187 19.26 49.10 20.04
CA ILE A 187 18.69 48.97 18.70
C ILE A 187 18.80 50.30 17.96
N LYS A 188 19.44 50.26 16.80
CA LYS A 188 19.57 51.41 15.88
C LYS A 188 18.57 51.30 14.73
N HIS A 189 18.29 52.44 14.12
CA HIS A 189 17.61 52.47 12.83
C HIS A 189 18.39 51.60 11.81
N LYS A 190 17.66 50.84 11.01
CA LYS A 190 18.21 49.92 10.00
C LYS A 190 17.33 50.00 8.76
N ASP A 191 17.92 50.07 7.58
CA ASP A 191 17.23 49.93 6.30
C ASP A 191 18.21 49.28 5.32
N GLU A 192 18.32 47.96 5.41
CA GLU A 192 19.37 47.20 4.74
C GLU A 192 18.78 46.10 3.83
N ILE A 193 19.16 46.17 2.55
CA ILE A 193 18.84 45.15 1.58
C ILE A 193 19.92 44.07 1.62
N ILE A 194 19.50 42.84 1.93
CA ILE A 194 20.32 41.64 1.84
C ILE A 194 19.92 40.86 0.58
N LYS A 195 20.91 40.57 -0.27
CA LYS A 195 20.71 39.87 -1.53
C LYS A 195 21.69 38.71 -1.67
N LYS A 196 21.17 37.51 -1.90
CA LYS A 196 21.89 36.28 -2.28
C LYS A 196 21.29 35.73 -3.60
N PRO A 197 21.94 34.76 -4.26
CA PRO A 197 21.43 34.20 -5.51
C PRO A 197 20.02 33.62 -5.42
N GLU A 198 19.61 33.13 -4.25
CA GLU A 198 18.34 32.45 -4.01
C GLU A 198 17.30 33.29 -3.27
N TYR A 199 17.68 34.40 -2.64
CA TYR A 199 16.73 35.24 -1.91
C TYR A 199 17.17 36.70 -1.84
N ILE A 200 16.18 37.58 -1.64
CA ILE A 200 16.39 39.01 -1.44
C ILE A 200 15.36 39.52 -0.42
N TYR A 201 15.82 40.29 0.57
CA TYR A 201 14.93 40.98 1.51
C TYR A 201 15.49 42.31 1.96
N ASN A 202 14.60 43.17 2.44
CA ASN A 202 14.95 44.34 3.23
C ASN A 202 14.68 44.06 4.71
N HIS A 203 15.60 44.48 5.59
CA HIS A 203 15.36 44.52 7.03
C HIS A 203 15.29 45.98 7.49
N LEU A 204 14.06 46.43 7.77
CA LEU A 204 13.76 47.78 8.23
C LEU A 204 13.54 47.79 9.74
N ILE A 205 14.28 48.62 10.46
CA ILE A 205 14.05 48.95 11.87
C ILE A 205 13.82 50.45 11.99
N ARG A 206 12.64 50.87 12.46
CA ARG A 206 12.28 52.28 12.57
C ARG A 206 11.29 52.53 13.70
N ASN A 207 11.19 53.79 14.12
CA ASN A 207 10.09 54.22 14.99
C ASN A 207 8.84 54.47 14.13
N VAL A 208 7.74 53.86 14.53
CA VAL A 208 6.38 54.15 14.07
C VAL A 208 5.58 54.70 15.25
N ILE A 209 4.37 55.22 15.01
CA ILE A 209 3.59 55.95 16.02
C ILE A 209 3.51 55.17 17.35
N GLY A 210 4.29 55.60 18.33
CA GLY A 210 4.36 55.03 19.67
C GLY A 210 5.03 53.65 19.82
N LYS A 211 5.68 53.09 18.78
CA LYS A 211 6.34 51.77 18.84
C LYS A 211 7.59 51.72 17.95
N THR A 212 8.53 50.85 18.28
CA THR A 212 9.63 50.48 17.37
C THR A 212 9.21 49.28 16.53
N GLN A 213 9.33 49.40 15.21
CA GLN A 213 9.06 48.36 14.23
C GLN A 213 10.36 47.68 13.83
N SER A 214 10.35 46.35 13.79
CA SER A 214 11.31 45.52 13.07
C SER A 214 10.54 44.74 12.01
N TRP A 215 10.91 44.94 10.75
CA TRP A 215 10.15 44.46 9.60
C TRP A 215 11.08 43.85 8.57
N ILE A 216 10.82 42.61 8.20
CA ILE A 216 11.48 41.95 7.08
C ILE A 216 10.43 41.69 6.01
N THR A 217 10.71 42.13 4.79
CA THR A 217 9.92 41.81 3.60
C THR A 217 10.85 41.41 2.46
N GLY A 218 10.50 40.34 1.76
CA GLY A 218 11.37 39.80 0.74
C GLY A 218 10.78 38.60 0.03
N LYS A 219 11.66 37.88 -0.66
CA LYS A 219 11.32 36.69 -1.43
C LYS A 219 12.46 35.70 -1.60
N VAL A 220 12.08 34.44 -1.73
CA VAL A 220 12.95 33.30 -2.05
C VAL A 220 12.58 32.73 -3.42
N PHE A 221 13.58 32.37 -4.21
CA PHE A 221 13.45 31.71 -5.49
C PHE A 221 13.81 30.22 -5.38
N ILE A 222 12.89 29.36 -5.79
CA ILE A 222 13.12 27.94 -5.97
C ILE A 222 13.22 27.67 -7.47
N LYS A 223 14.42 27.30 -7.88
CA LYS A 223 14.77 27.05 -9.28
C LYS A 223 14.30 25.65 -9.71
N PRO A 224 13.98 25.46 -11.00
CA PRO A 224 13.83 24.12 -11.56
C PRO A 224 15.11 23.29 -11.41
N ASN A 225 15.01 21.98 -11.60
CA ASN A 225 16.17 21.10 -11.71
C ASN A 225 16.81 21.24 -13.09
N ASP A 226 18.08 20.85 -13.21
CA ASP A 226 18.81 20.94 -14.48
C ASP A 226 18.33 19.88 -15.49
N ILE A 227 17.81 18.75 -15.00
CA ILE A 227 17.34 17.63 -15.81
C ILE A 227 15.82 17.52 -15.66
N LYS A 228 15.11 17.51 -16.80
CA LYS A 228 13.68 17.18 -16.86
C LYS A 228 13.53 15.67 -16.61
N LYS A 229 12.99 15.34 -15.44
CA LYS A 229 12.53 13.99 -15.08
C LYS A 229 11.06 14.08 -14.70
N THR A 230 10.27 13.08 -15.09
CA THR A 230 8.84 12.99 -14.77
C THR A 230 8.55 11.79 -13.89
N HIS A 231 7.41 11.82 -13.19
CA HIS A 231 6.86 10.65 -12.50
C HIS A 231 6.48 9.51 -13.46
N PHE A 232 6.41 9.76 -14.78
CA PHE A 232 6.25 8.73 -15.82
C PHE A 232 7.57 8.10 -16.25
N ASP A 233 8.72 8.60 -15.79
CA ASP A 233 10.01 8.00 -16.09
C ASP A 233 10.19 6.74 -15.22
N ILE A 234 9.37 5.71 -15.53
CA ILE A 234 9.28 4.38 -14.91
C ILE A 234 10.65 3.69 -14.79
N ASN A 235 11.64 4.16 -15.55
CA ASN A 235 12.99 3.58 -15.64
C ASN A 235 13.99 4.06 -14.55
N ASN A 236 13.57 4.80 -13.52
CA ASN A 236 14.50 5.22 -12.46
C ASN A 236 14.39 4.42 -11.16
N THR A 237 13.44 3.50 -11.03
CA THR A 237 13.52 2.50 -9.96
C THR A 237 14.34 1.34 -10.51
N PRO A 238 15.52 1.04 -9.96
CA PRO A 238 16.34 -0.05 -10.47
C PRO A 238 15.52 -1.34 -10.40
N ASN A 239 15.45 -2.08 -11.49
CA ASN A 239 14.93 -3.44 -11.44
C ASN A 239 15.93 -4.31 -10.68
N GLU A 240 15.41 -5.22 -9.87
CA GLU A 240 16.23 -6.08 -9.04
C GLU A 240 16.86 -7.21 -9.85
N GLU A 241 18.04 -7.63 -9.39
CA GLU A 241 18.76 -8.77 -9.93
C GLU A 241 18.53 -10.01 -9.05
N PHE A 242 18.41 -11.16 -9.69
CA PHE A 242 18.12 -12.44 -9.07
C PHE A 242 19.17 -13.48 -9.47
N ILE A 243 19.44 -14.42 -8.56
CA ILE A 243 20.35 -15.55 -8.76
C ILE A 243 19.78 -16.45 -9.84
N ILE A 244 20.58 -16.72 -10.87
CA ILE A 244 20.22 -17.59 -11.99
C ILE A 244 21.08 -18.85 -12.07
N GLU A 245 22.35 -18.80 -11.66
CA GLU A 245 23.29 -19.93 -11.72
C GLU A 245 24.53 -19.68 -10.84
N TYR A 246 25.53 -20.56 -10.98
CA TYR A 246 26.86 -20.42 -10.39
C TYR A 246 27.90 -20.20 -11.49
N ASP A 247 28.91 -19.37 -11.23
CA ASP A 247 30.05 -19.21 -12.12
C ASP A 247 31.08 -20.35 -11.94
N GLU A 248 32.15 -20.31 -12.73
CA GLU A 248 33.25 -21.28 -12.65
C GLU A 248 34.04 -21.26 -11.33
N ASN A 249 33.94 -20.16 -10.56
CA ASN A 249 34.57 -20.00 -9.26
C ASN A 249 33.68 -20.46 -8.10
N GLY A 250 32.40 -20.76 -8.38
CA GLY A 250 31.38 -21.12 -7.39
C GLY A 250 30.65 -19.92 -6.77
N ASP A 251 30.82 -18.72 -7.32
CA ASP A 251 30.08 -17.53 -6.93
C ASP A 251 28.70 -17.48 -7.63
N PHE A 252 27.75 -16.75 -7.05
CA PHE A 252 26.41 -16.59 -7.64
C PHE A 252 26.45 -15.67 -8.85
N ILE A 253 25.82 -16.10 -9.95
CA ILE A 253 25.53 -15.24 -11.10
C ILE A 253 24.14 -14.64 -10.90
N TYR A 254 24.08 -13.31 -10.99
CA TYR A 254 22.85 -12.53 -10.90
C TYR A 254 22.49 -11.97 -12.27
N GLU A 255 21.19 -11.93 -12.57
CA GLU A 255 20.68 -11.30 -13.79
C GLU A 255 19.48 -10.39 -13.47
N ASN A 256 19.39 -9.29 -14.21
CA ASN A 256 18.34 -8.29 -14.03
C ASN A 256 17.00 -8.80 -14.59
N CYS A 257 15.89 -8.58 -13.88
CA CYS A 257 14.58 -9.02 -14.37
C CYS A 257 14.07 -8.26 -15.62
N ASP A 258 14.64 -7.10 -15.96
CA ASP A 258 14.41 -6.36 -17.21
C ASP A 258 15.42 -6.71 -18.32
N THR A 259 16.12 -7.85 -18.19
CA THR A 259 17.04 -8.30 -19.24
C THR A 259 16.31 -8.45 -20.57
N ARG A 260 16.89 -7.85 -21.62
CA ARG A 260 16.39 -7.91 -23.01
C ARG A 260 17.15 -8.94 -23.84
N ASP A 261 18.07 -9.67 -23.23
CA ASP A 261 18.76 -10.76 -23.89
C ASP A 261 17.76 -11.91 -24.12
N SER A 262 17.63 -12.31 -25.39
CA SER A 262 16.74 -13.39 -25.76
C SER A 262 17.08 -14.72 -25.10
N ASN A 263 18.35 -14.91 -24.72
CA ASN A 263 18.83 -16.11 -24.06
C ASN A 263 18.24 -16.27 -22.64
N HIS A 264 17.82 -15.16 -22.00
CA HIS A 264 17.32 -15.17 -20.63
C HIS A 264 15.79 -15.11 -20.51
N PHE A 265 15.05 -15.13 -21.63
CA PHE A 265 13.57 -15.12 -21.59
C PHE A 265 12.98 -16.30 -20.83
N PHE A 266 13.63 -17.46 -20.92
CA PHE A 266 13.18 -18.71 -20.30
C PHE A 266 13.99 -19.09 -19.04
N THR A 267 14.81 -18.17 -18.52
CA THR A 267 15.53 -18.40 -17.27
C THR A 267 14.53 -18.55 -16.14
N VAL A 268 14.59 -19.69 -15.44
CA VAL A 268 13.78 -19.95 -14.25
C VAL A 268 14.59 -19.55 -13.02
N THR A 269 13.97 -18.75 -12.17
CA THR A 269 14.48 -18.37 -10.86
C THR A 269 13.66 -19.08 -9.78
N TYR A 270 14.30 -19.37 -8.66
CA TYR A 270 13.71 -20.15 -7.58
C TYR A 270 13.63 -19.35 -6.30
N PHE A 271 12.52 -19.53 -5.58
CA PHE A 271 12.25 -18.83 -4.33
C PHE A 271 11.81 -19.80 -3.25
N LYS A 272 12.19 -19.54 -1.99
CA LYS A 272 11.63 -20.30 -0.87
C LYS A 272 10.12 -20.09 -0.80
N LYS A 273 9.37 -21.14 -0.44
CA LYS A 273 7.90 -21.12 -0.41
C LYS A 273 7.33 -20.02 0.50
N GLU A 274 8.06 -19.61 1.53
CA GLU A 274 7.67 -18.55 2.47
C GLU A 274 7.45 -17.18 1.82
N VAL A 275 7.96 -16.95 0.60
CA VAL A 275 7.66 -15.73 -0.18
C VAL A 275 6.14 -15.50 -0.32
N LEU A 276 5.36 -16.59 -0.34
CA LEU A 276 3.91 -16.56 -0.49
C LEU A 276 3.15 -16.19 0.78
N ASN A 277 3.77 -16.29 1.96
CA ASN A 277 3.11 -16.05 3.25
C ASN A 277 2.53 -14.64 3.34
N LYS A 278 3.24 -13.65 2.77
CA LYS A 278 2.77 -12.26 2.69
C LYS A 278 1.41 -12.16 2.00
N TYR A 279 1.22 -12.89 0.90
CA TYR A 279 0.01 -12.84 0.09
C TYR A 279 -1.12 -13.65 0.73
N TYR A 280 -0.83 -14.84 1.28
CA TYR A 280 -1.83 -15.65 1.98
C TYR A 280 -2.42 -14.98 3.23
N ASN A 281 -1.61 -14.15 3.92
CA ASN A 281 -2.03 -13.45 5.13
C ASN A 281 -2.93 -12.23 4.86
N GLU A 282 -3.07 -11.80 3.60
CA GLU A 282 -3.89 -10.65 3.20
C GLU A 282 -4.91 -11.05 2.09
N PRO A 283 -5.82 -12.01 2.38
CA PRO A 283 -6.72 -12.62 1.39
C PRO A 283 -7.78 -11.66 0.81
N THR A 284 -7.91 -10.45 1.37
CA THR A 284 -8.78 -9.38 0.82
C THR A 284 -8.07 -8.52 -0.22
N LYS A 285 -6.73 -8.58 -0.28
CA LYS A 285 -5.89 -7.82 -1.22
C LYS A 285 -5.32 -8.69 -2.32
N TYR A 286 -5.03 -9.95 -1.99
CA TYR A 286 -4.35 -10.88 -2.89
C TYR A 286 -5.13 -12.18 -3.07
N GLU A 287 -5.02 -12.73 -4.28
CA GLU A 287 -5.43 -14.09 -4.60
C GLU A 287 -4.20 -14.87 -5.05
N VAL A 288 -4.03 -16.07 -4.49
CA VAL A 288 -2.93 -16.99 -4.80
C VAL A 288 -3.53 -18.30 -5.28
N ASP A 289 -3.20 -18.68 -6.52
CA ASP A 289 -3.62 -19.94 -7.13
C ASP A 289 -2.40 -20.80 -7.52
N GLY A 290 -2.60 -21.81 -8.38
CA GLY A 290 -1.54 -22.69 -8.88
C GLY A 290 -0.55 -22.05 -9.83
N PHE A 291 -0.92 -20.93 -10.47
CA PHE A 291 -0.22 -20.37 -11.63
C PHE A 291 0.11 -18.89 -11.49
N SER A 292 -0.46 -18.21 -10.48
CA SER A 292 -0.32 -16.77 -10.32
C SER A 292 -0.61 -16.28 -8.90
N ILE A 293 -0.03 -15.11 -8.63
CA ILE A 293 -0.42 -14.22 -7.55
C ILE A 293 -1.03 -12.99 -8.20
N SER A 294 -2.25 -12.64 -7.81
CA SER A 294 -2.94 -11.48 -8.36
C SER A 294 -3.37 -10.51 -7.27
N SER A 295 -3.36 -9.24 -7.63
CA SER A 295 -3.94 -8.13 -6.90
C SER A 295 -4.72 -7.23 -7.86
N LYS A 296 -5.26 -6.11 -7.38
CA LYS A 296 -5.84 -5.09 -8.26
C LYS A 296 -4.83 -4.42 -9.19
N TYR A 297 -3.53 -4.53 -8.91
CA TYR A 297 -2.48 -3.76 -9.56
C TYR A 297 -1.52 -4.60 -10.42
N PHE A 298 -1.30 -5.87 -10.05
CA PHE A 298 -0.41 -6.75 -10.79
C PHE A 298 -0.91 -8.20 -10.79
N ARG A 299 -0.44 -8.98 -11.76
CA ARG A 299 -0.57 -10.43 -11.80
C ARG A 299 0.77 -11.06 -12.13
N LEU A 300 1.43 -11.62 -11.12
CA LEU A 300 2.68 -12.34 -11.29
C LEU A 300 2.36 -13.80 -11.62
N LYS A 301 2.94 -14.32 -12.69
CA LYS A 301 2.89 -15.75 -13.01
C LYS A 301 3.92 -16.48 -12.15
N ILE A 302 3.49 -17.51 -11.44
CA ILE A 302 4.33 -18.33 -10.57
C ILE A 302 3.97 -19.79 -10.75
N ASP A 303 4.90 -20.70 -10.52
CA ASP A 303 4.53 -22.10 -10.35
C ASP A 303 4.34 -22.42 -8.86
N ASN A 304 3.09 -22.52 -8.43
CA ASN A 304 2.76 -22.86 -7.06
C ASN A 304 2.49 -24.36 -6.85
N ASN A 305 2.68 -25.19 -7.87
CA ASN A 305 2.41 -26.63 -7.83
C ASN A 305 3.59 -27.46 -7.30
N VAL A 306 4.71 -26.83 -6.95
CA VAL A 306 5.85 -27.48 -6.28
C VAL A 306 5.77 -27.26 -4.77
N SER A 307 5.98 -28.30 -3.95
CA SER A 307 5.81 -28.21 -2.49
C SER A 307 6.85 -27.32 -1.79
N ASP A 308 8.12 -27.41 -2.18
CA ASP A 308 9.23 -26.87 -1.37
C ASP A 308 9.70 -25.47 -1.79
N TYR A 309 9.44 -25.08 -3.04
CA TYR A 309 9.90 -23.82 -3.63
C TYR A 309 8.89 -23.28 -4.65
N VAL A 310 9.11 -22.05 -5.09
CA VAL A 310 8.31 -21.38 -6.11
C VAL A 310 9.20 -21.03 -7.30
N PRO A 311 9.08 -21.75 -8.42
CA PRO A 311 9.67 -21.33 -9.69
C PRO A 311 8.96 -20.12 -10.28
N VAL A 312 9.74 -19.18 -10.82
CA VAL A 312 9.24 -18.01 -11.55
C VAL A 312 10.19 -17.70 -12.71
N PHE A 313 9.67 -17.45 -13.90
CA PHE A 313 10.50 -16.93 -14.99
C PHE A 313 11.04 -15.55 -14.61
N LEU A 314 12.35 -15.34 -14.78
CA LEU A 314 13.03 -14.10 -14.42
C LEU A 314 12.30 -12.87 -14.97
N THR A 315 11.92 -12.91 -16.25
CA THR A 315 11.22 -11.82 -16.93
C THR A 315 9.80 -11.56 -16.42
N ASN A 316 9.17 -12.50 -15.73
CA ASN A 316 7.87 -12.26 -15.10
C ASN A 316 7.98 -11.39 -13.84
N LEU A 317 9.15 -11.35 -13.18
CA LEU A 317 9.36 -10.50 -12.00
C LEU A 317 9.34 -9.00 -12.35
N LEU A 318 9.55 -8.63 -13.62
CA LEU A 318 9.47 -7.25 -14.10
C LEU A 318 8.09 -6.61 -13.88
N ILE A 319 7.01 -7.41 -13.84
CA ILE A 319 5.66 -6.87 -13.62
C ILE A 319 5.45 -6.37 -12.18
N LEU A 320 6.35 -6.75 -11.27
CA LEU A 320 6.26 -6.39 -9.87
C LEU A 320 6.78 -4.97 -9.63
N PRO A 321 6.15 -4.20 -8.73
CA PRO A 321 6.76 -3.01 -8.15
C PRO A 321 8.13 -3.32 -7.58
N HIS A 322 9.04 -2.36 -7.60
CA HIS A 322 10.34 -2.50 -6.95
C HIS A 322 10.26 -2.98 -5.49
N LYS A 323 9.29 -2.49 -4.70
CA LYS A 323 9.07 -2.98 -3.31
C LYS A 323 8.70 -4.47 -3.26
N GLU A 324 7.94 -4.95 -4.23
CA GLU A 324 7.63 -6.38 -4.35
C GLU A 324 8.83 -7.15 -4.88
N GLN A 325 9.56 -6.64 -5.88
CA GLN A 325 10.81 -7.26 -6.34
C GLN A 325 11.81 -7.44 -5.18
N LEU A 326 11.95 -6.44 -4.30
CA LEU A 326 12.76 -6.52 -3.07
C LEU A 326 12.25 -7.61 -2.11
N HIS A 327 10.93 -7.75 -1.93
CA HIS A 327 10.35 -8.84 -1.15
C HIS A 327 10.74 -10.19 -1.75
N TRP A 328 10.58 -10.37 -3.06
CA TRP A 328 10.97 -11.60 -3.76
C TRP A 328 12.46 -11.89 -3.65
N LYS A 329 13.31 -10.86 -3.79
CA LYS A 329 14.77 -10.97 -3.70
C LYS A 329 15.23 -11.54 -2.35
N GLN A 330 14.54 -11.23 -1.25
CA GLN A 330 14.84 -11.79 0.08
C GLN A 330 14.67 -13.31 0.16
N TYR A 331 13.80 -13.89 -0.69
CA TYR A 331 13.51 -15.32 -0.71
C TYR A 331 14.14 -16.03 -1.91
N ASN A 332 14.89 -15.34 -2.75
CA ASN A 332 15.56 -15.94 -3.90
C ASN A 332 16.64 -16.92 -3.43
N ILE A 333 16.66 -18.10 -4.04
CA ILE A 333 17.60 -19.18 -3.75
C ILE A 333 18.28 -19.64 -5.04
N PRO A 334 19.53 -20.12 -4.96
CA PRO A 334 20.21 -20.66 -6.12
C PRO A 334 19.52 -21.93 -6.63
N PRO A 335 19.58 -22.19 -7.96
CA PRO A 335 19.08 -23.45 -8.52
C PRO A 335 19.84 -24.65 -7.96
N LYS A 336 19.16 -25.79 -7.88
CA LYS A 336 19.75 -27.10 -7.56
C LYS A 336 19.40 -28.11 -8.65
N GLU A 337 20.15 -29.20 -8.74
CA GLU A 337 20.02 -30.21 -9.81
C GLU A 337 18.60 -30.81 -9.88
N GLU A 338 17.97 -31.01 -8.73
CA GLU A 338 16.60 -31.54 -8.62
C GLU A 338 15.48 -30.50 -8.82
N MET A 339 15.81 -29.22 -9.06
CA MET A 339 14.82 -28.15 -9.14
C MET A 339 14.31 -27.94 -10.56
N SER A 340 12.99 -28.01 -10.75
CA SER A 340 12.33 -27.75 -12.02
C SER A 340 10.96 -27.10 -11.82
N ILE A 341 10.36 -26.61 -12.90
CA ILE A 341 8.92 -26.36 -12.90
C ILE A 341 8.16 -27.69 -12.83
N SER A 342 6.97 -27.64 -12.23
CA SER A 342 6.03 -28.76 -12.16
C SER A 342 5.53 -29.16 -13.54
N ARG A 343 5.01 -30.39 -13.64
CA ARG A 343 4.52 -30.94 -14.90
C ARG A 343 3.27 -30.18 -15.38
N THR A 344 2.34 -29.90 -14.46
CA THR A 344 1.11 -29.15 -14.74
C THR A 344 1.44 -27.73 -15.20
N TYR A 345 2.42 -27.06 -14.60
CA TYR A 345 2.85 -25.74 -15.05
C TYR A 345 3.51 -25.79 -16.44
N TYR A 346 4.40 -26.74 -16.68
CA TYR A 346 5.02 -26.93 -18.00
C TYR A 346 3.97 -27.15 -19.11
N ARG A 347 3.03 -28.09 -18.91
CA ARG A 347 1.97 -28.38 -19.88
C ARG A 347 1.10 -27.16 -20.18
N THR A 348 0.74 -26.42 -19.14
CA THR A 348 -0.18 -25.28 -19.28
C THR A 348 0.53 -24.07 -19.88
N MET A 349 1.69 -23.71 -19.35
CA MET A 349 2.34 -22.43 -19.64
C MET A 349 3.32 -22.52 -20.82
N ILE A 350 3.88 -23.70 -21.08
CA ILE A 350 4.84 -23.93 -22.17
C ILE A 350 4.20 -24.68 -23.34
N GLU A 351 3.50 -25.79 -23.08
CA GLU A 351 2.86 -26.57 -24.17
C GLU A 351 1.49 -26.01 -24.61
N GLY A 352 0.90 -25.08 -23.84
CA GLY A 352 -0.39 -24.46 -24.15
C GLY A 352 -1.59 -25.39 -23.97
N GLN A 353 -1.48 -26.42 -23.13
CA GLN A 353 -2.59 -27.32 -22.78
C GLN A 353 -3.52 -26.68 -21.75
N TRP A 354 -4.75 -27.19 -21.65
CA TRP A 354 -5.66 -26.80 -20.58
C TRP A 354 -5.10 -27.18 -19.21
N ALA A 355 -5.31 -26.32 -18.22
CA ALA A 355 -4.85 -26.57 -16.85
C ALA A 355 -5.40 -27.90 -16.32
N GLU A 356 -4.49 -28.79 -15.93
CA GLU A 356 -4.81 -30.05 -15.26
C GLU A 356 -5.12 -29.80 -13.77
N ASN A 357 -5.37 -30.87 -13.02
CA ASN A 357 -5.48 -30.78 -11.56
C ASN A 357 -4.18 -30.23 -10.96
N HIS A 358 -4.32 -29.37 -9.95
CA HIS A 358 -3.19 -28.86 -9.18
C HIS A 358 -2.42 -30.01 -8.53
N GLU A 359 -1.08 -29.90 -8.47
CA GLU A 359 -0.23 -30.95 -7.91
C GLU A 359 -0.05 -30.81 -6.39
N THR A 360 -0.09 -29.59 -5.83
CA THR A 360 -0.03 -29.42 -4.36
C THR A 360 -1.34 -29.78 -3.70
N VAL A 361 -1.22 -30.38 -2.51
CA VAL A 361 -2.32 -30.97 -1.75
C VAL A 361 -3.40 -29.94 -1.37
N ASP A 362 -3.01 -28.70 -1.10
CA ASP A 362 -3.92 -27.62 -0.68
C ASP A 362 -4.75 -27.08 -1.84
N LEU A 363 -4.10 -26.84 -2.98
CA LEU A 363 -4.77 -26.41 -4.21
C LEU A 363 -5.68 -27.53 -4.75
N PHE A 364 -5.21 -28.78 -4.67
CA PHE A 364 -6.03 -29.93 -5.01
C PHE A 364 -7.23 -30.06 -4.06
N PHE A 365 -7.04 -29.90 -2.74
CA PHE A 365 -8.13 -29.88 -1.77
C PHE A 365 -9.15 -28.79 -2.11
N LYS A 366 -8.73 -27.56 -2.42
CA LYS A 366 -9.64 -26.46 -2.79
C LYS A 366 -10.47 -26.81 -4.02
N SER A 367 -9.83 -27.27 -5.09
CA SER A 367 -10.50 -27.68 -6.32
C SER A 367 -11.49 -28.80 -6.03
N LYS A 368 -11.05 -29.82 -5.29
CA LYS A 368 -11.85 -31.00 -4.96
C LYS A 368 -13.04 -30.68 -4.05
N TYR A 369 -12.87 -29.76 -3.10
CA TYR A 369 -13.95 -29.32 -2.22
C TYR A 369 -15.08 -28.65 -2.99
N LYS A 370 -14.75 -27.79 -3.97
CA LYS A 370 -15.75 -27.15 -4.84
C LYS A 370 -16.48 -28.19 -5.70
N ASP A 371 -15.72 -29.00 -6.43
CA ASP A 371 -16.23 -30.08 -7.29
C ASP A 371 -17.15 -31.05 -6.52
N PHE A 372 -16.73 -31.47 -5.33
CA PHE A 372 -17.50 -32.36 -4.47
C PHE A 372 -18.86 -31.76 -4.07
N ASN A 373 -18.88 -30.51 -3.62
CA ASN A 373 -20.13 -29.88 -3.17
C ASN A 373 -21.11 -29.67 -4.33
N GLU A 374 -20.62 -29.28 -5.51
CA GLU A 374 -21.43 -29.13 -6.72
C GLU A 374 -22.06 -30.47 -7.13
N LYS A 375 -21.26 -31.54 -7.15
CA LYS A 375 -21.75 -32.89 -7.48
C LYS A 375 -22.73 -33.43 -6.44
N TRP A 376 -22.46 -33.19 -5.16
CA TRP A 376 -23.36 -33.60 -4.08
C TRP A 376 -24.72 -32.89 -4.21
N GLU A 377 -24.72 -31.57 -4.40
CA GLU A 377 -25.94 -30.79 -4.58
C GLU A 377 -26.72 -31.22 -5.82
N LYS A 378 -26.03 -31.47 -6.95
CA LYS A 378 -26.66 -32.00 -8.16
C LYS A 378 -27.36 -33.34 -7.93
N LYS A 379 -26.79 -34.21 -7.08
CA LYS A 379 -27.39 -35.53 -6.78
C LYS A 379 -28.53 -35.48 -5.79
N PHE A 380 -28.32 -34.78 -4.68
CA PHE A 380 -29.20 -34.86 -3.51
C PHE A 380 -30.16 -33.66 -3.39
N GLY A 381 -29.94 -32.59 -4.14
CA GLY A 381 -30.76 -31.36 -4.11
C GLY A 381 -30.48 -30.44 -2.92
N TRP A 382 -29.41 -30.71 -2.15
CA TRP A 382 -28.98 -29.90 -1.01
C TRP A 382 -27.46 -30.03 -0.83
N THR A 383 -26.82 -29.11 -0.12
CA THR A 383 -25.36 -29.10 0.09
C THR A 383 -24.93 -29.82 1.36
N LEU A 384 -23.96 -30.75 1.26
CA LEU A 384 -23.41 -31.45 2.42
C LEU A 384 -22.75 -30.47 3.39
N TYR A 385 -21.91 -29.59 2.84
CA TYR A 385 -21.31 -28.48 3.57
C TYR A 385 -22.03 -27.19 3.19
N LYS A 386 -22.56 -26.48 4.20
CA LYS A 386 -23.24 -25.20 3.99
C LYS A 386 -22.29 -24.20 3.32
N PRO A 387 -22.78 -23.39 2.36
CA PRO A 387 -21.95 -22.39 1.70
C PRO A 387 -21.35 -21.40 2.70
N LEU A 388 -20.17 -20.86 2.37
CA LEU A 388 -19.52 -19.84 3.17
C LEU A 388 -20.32 -18.54 3.13
N SER A 389 -20.33 -17.82 4.25
CA SER A 389 -20.84 -16.45 4.26
C SER A 389 -19.79 -15.54 3.61
N GLN A 390 -20.21 -14.37 3.10
CA GLN A 390 -19.28 -13.38 2.55
C GLN A 390 -18.18 -12.99 3.56
N LYS A 391 -18.48 -13.02 4.87
CA LYS A 391 -17.52 -12.73 5.93
C LYS A 391 -16.51 -13.86 6.15
N ASP A 392 -16.77 -15.06 5.64
CA ASP A 392 -15.93 -16.25 5.82
C ASP A 392 -15.22 -16.69 4.52
N GLU A 393 -15.48 -16.05 3.38
CA GLU A 393 -14.83 -16.35 2.09
C GLU A 393 -13.30 -16.25 2.16
N TYR A 394 -12.79 -15.37 3.02
CA TYR A 394 -11.36 -15.23 3.24
C TYR A 394 -10.71 -16.53 3.73
N LEU A 395 -11.44 -17.37 4.48
CA LEU A 395 -10.91 -18.64 5.01
C LEU A 395 -10.53 -19.59 3.87
N PHE A 396 -11.39 -19.71 2.86
CA PHE A 396 -11.12 -20.53 1.70
C PHE A 396 -9.99 -19.94 0.85
N THR A 397 -9.98 -18.61 0.71
CA THR A 397 -8.95 -17.89 -0.05
C THR A 397 -7.57 -18.06 0.59
N SER A 398 -7.47 -17.90 1.92
CA SER A 398 -6.23 -18.00 2.69
C SER A 398 -5.77 -19.43 2.98
N LEU A 399 -6.60 -20.46 2.73
CA LEU A 399 -6.20 -21.85 2.96
C LEU A 399 -4.98 -22.17 2.10
N HIS A 400 -3.91 -22.68 2.70
CA HIS A 400 -2.73 -23.12 1.97
C HIS A 400 -1.98 -24.20 2.74
N HIS A 401 -1.11 -24.93 2.05
CA HIS A 401 -0.16 -25.81 2.69
C HIS A 401 0.91 -24.97 3.39
N ILE A 402 1.20 -25.27 4.67
CA ILE A 402 2.12 -24.44 5.44
C ILE A 402 3.54 -24.50 4.88
N THR A 403 4.17 -23.34 4.77
CA THR A 403 5.49 -23.18 4.14
C THR A 403 6.66 -23.39 5.09
N SER A 404 6.39 -23.51 6.39
CA SER A 404 7.38 -23.73 7.44
C SER A 404 6.74 -24.43 8.63
N ASN A 405 7.54 -25.00 9.55
CA ASN A 405 7.07 -25.59 10.81
C ASN A 405 6.65 -24.53 11.85
N ASN A 406 5.87 -23.54 11.42
CA ASN A 406 5.34 -22.50 12.27
C ASN A 406 4.01 -22.97 12.89
N ILE A 407 3.96 -23.07 14.23
CA ILE A 407 2.77 -23.55 14.94
C ILE A 407 1.55 -22.65 14.73
N LYS A 408 1.74 -21.33 14.59
CA LYS A 408 0.64 -20.40 14.33
C LYS A 408 -0.02 -20.68 12.98
N ALA A 409 0.78 -20.77 11.92
CA ALA A 409 0.29 -21.11 10.60
C ALA A 409 -0.41 -22.48 10.61
N PHE A 410 0.20 -23.50 11.22
CA PHE A 410 -0.40 -24.82 11.34
C PHE A 410 -1.79 -24.80 12.02
N CYS A 411 -1.89 -24.09 13.15
CA CYS A 411 -3.15 -23.97 13.89
C CYS A 411 -4.23 -23.25 13.06
N GLU A 412 -3.86 -22.19 12.33
CA GLU A 412 -4.78 -21.44 11.47
C GLU A 412 -5.29 -22.27 10.28
N GLN A 413 -4.41 -23.01 9.61
CA GLN A 413 -4.79 -23.88 8.49
C GLN A 413 -5.65 -25.06 8.97
N THR A 414 -5.28 -25.69 10.09
CA THR A 414 -6.08 -26.77 10.71
C THR A 414 -7.48 -26.29 11.08
N LEU A 415 -7.58 -25.12 11.72
CA LEU A 415 -8.87 -24.51 12.06
C LEU A 415 -9.71 -24.24 10.81
N THR A 416 -9.08 -23.77 9.74
CA THR A 416 -9.75 -23.49 8.46
C THR A 416 -10.31 -24.77 7.85
N ILE A 417 -9.53 -25.86 7.80
CA ILE A 417 -10.00 -27.15 7.30
C ILE A 417 -11.22 -27.63 8.09
N VAL A 418 -11.16 -27.58 9.43
CA VAL A 418 -12.27 -27.98 10.31
C VAL A 418 -13.52 -27.13 10.06
N LYS A 419 -13.35 -25.81 9.89
CA LYS A 419 -14.46 -24.91 9.57
C LYS A 419 -15.13 -25.27 8.24
N LEU A 420 -14.35 -25.68 7.23
CA LEU A 420 -14.85 -26.04 5.91
C LEU A 420 -15.53 -27.42 5.89
N THR A 421 -15.03 -28.38 6.67
CA THR A 421 -15.42 -29.80 6.55
C THR A 421 -16.24 -30.36 7.72
N ILE A 422 -16.17 -29.78 8.92
CA ILE A 422 -16.87 -30.33 10.10
C ILE A 422 -17.93 -29.34 10.58
N ASP A 423 -17.56 -28.09 10.85
CA ASP A 423 -18.48 -27.08 11.40
C ASP A 423 -19.62 -26.72 10.43
N ARG A 424 -19.37 -26.90 9.13
CA ARG A 424 -20.31 -26.57 8.07
C ARG A 424 -21.18 -27.73 7.64
N LEU A 425 -21.07 -28.90 8.27
CA LEU A 425 -21.98 -30.02 8.00
C LEU A 425 -23.44 -29.57 8.13
N ASN A 426 -24.25 -29.94 7.14
CA ASN A 426 -25.66 -29.60 7.12
C ASN A 426 -26.48 -30.56 8.00
N GLU A 427 -26.34 -30.40 9.32
CA GLU A 427 -27.00 -31.27 10.31
C GLU A 427 -28.51 -31.42 10.12
N LYS A 428 -29.18 -30.37 9.61
CA LYS A 428 -30.63 -30.41 9.38
C LYS A 428 -31.00 -31.41 8.29
N GLU A 429 -30.22 -31.47 7.21
CA GLU A 429 -30.45 -32.41 6.10
C GLU A 429 -29.96 -33.81 6.47
N LEU A 430 -28.84 -33.92 7.21
CA LEU A 430 -28.30 -35.20 7.68
C LEU A 430 -29.24 -35.93 8.64
N GLU A 431 -30.08 -35.21 9.38
CA GLU A 431 -31.07 -35.79 10.32
C GLU A 431 -32.39 -36.16 9.63
N LYS A 432 -32.67 -35.65 8.43
CA LYS A 432 -33.95 -35.92 7.75
C LYS A 432 -34.08 -37.41 7.45
N GLY A 433 -35.18 -37.99 7.93
CA GLY A 433 -35.50 -39.41 7.70
C GLY A 433 -34.81 -40.39 8.64
N LEU A 434 -34.06 -39.90 9.64
CA LEU A 434 -33.43 -40.73 10.67
C LEU A 434 -34.06 -40.45 12.04
N ASP A 435 -34.35 -41.50 12.80
CA ASP A 435 -34.74 -41.38 14.21
C ASP A 435 -33.47 -41.32 15.07
N LEU A 436 -32.98 -40.11 15.33
CA LEU A 436 -31.74 -39.86 16.08
C LEU A 436 -32.03 -39.29 17.47
N ASP A 437 -31.29 -39.75 18.48
CA ASP A 437 -31.28 -39.11 19.81
C ASP A 437 -30.79 -37.66 19.67
N ALA A 438 -31.51 -36.71 20.27
CA ALA A 438 -31.18 -35.28 20.31
C ALA A 438 -29.76 -34.98 20.87
N LYS A 439 -29.13 -35.94 21.56
CA LYS A 439 -27.74 -35.86 22.04
C LYS A 439 -26.70 -36.02 20.92
N ILE A 440 -27.03 -36.66 19.80
CA ILE A 440 -26.10 -36.87 18.68
C ILE A 440 -26.00 -35.56 17.88
N ARG A 441 -24.78 -35.05 17.68
CA ARG A 441 -24.51 -33.77 16.99
C ARG A 441 -23.33 -33.87 16.03
N GLY A 442 -23.28 -32.97 15.04
CA GLY A 442 -22.18 -32.82 14.09
C GLY A 442 -21.75 -34.13 13.43
N ILE A 443 -20.49 -34.51 13.65
CA ILE A 443 -19.86 -35.74 13.12
C ILE A 443 -20.70 -36.99 13.44
N GLY A 444 -21.33 -37.06 14.62
CA GLY A 444 -22.15 -38.22 14.99
C GLY A 444 -23.41 -38.37 14.12
N LYS A 445 -24.03 -37.25 13.72
CA LYS A 445 -25.17 -37.29 12.79
C LYS A 445 -24.71 -37.73 11.40
N PHE A 446 -23.53 -37.25 10.99
CA PHE A 446 -22.94 -37.65 9.71
C PHE A 446 -22.61 -39.15 9.68
N GLU A 447 -22.08 -39.72 10.76
CA GLU A 447 -21.84 -41.16 10.88
C GLU A 447 -23.12 -41.98 10.76
N LYS A 448 -24.19 -41.57 11.46
CA LYS A 448 -25.48 -42.25 11.38
C LYS A 448 -26.12 -42.16 10.01
N PHE A 449 -25.97 -41.03 9.33
CA PHE A 449 -26.42 -40.86 7.95
C PHE A 449 -25.72 -41.83 6.99
N LEU A 450 -24.40 -41.99 7.11
CA LEU A 450 -23.68 -42.97 6.27
C LEU A 450 -24.04 -44.41 6.62
N GLU A 451 -24.22 -44.73 7.91
CA GLU A 451 -24.68 -46.07 8.33
C GLU A 451 -26.05 -46.43 7.75
N PHE A 452 -26.98 -45.47 7.67
CA PHE A 452 -28.28 -45.65 7.03
C PHE A 452 -28.17 -45.92 5.53
N HIS A 453 -27.17 -45.33 4.86
CA HIS A 453 -26.82 -45.61 3.47
C HIS A 453 -25.85 -46.80 3.29
N GLU A 454 -25.87 -47.74 4.25
CA GLU A 454 -25.09 -48.98 4.25
C GLU A 454 -23.56 -48.78 4.14
N MET A 455 -23.07 -47.63 4.61
CA MET A 455 -21.66 -47.24 4.54
C MET A 455 -21.07 -47.11 5.95
N LYS A 456 -20.14 -47.99 6.30
CA LYS A 456 -19.40 -47.95 7.57
C LYS A 456 -17.92 -47.75 7.31
N ILE A 457 -17.39 -46.61 7.77
CA ILE A 457 -15.96 -46.27 7.61
C ILE A 457 -15.41 -45.76 8.94
N PRO A 458 -15.09 -46.66 9.88
CA PRO A 458 -14.62 -46.29 11.22
C PRO A 458 -13.40 -45.35 11.17
N ASP A 459 -12.43 -45.65 10.30
CA ASP A 459 -11.17 -44.89 10.20
C ASP A 459 -11.39 -43.43 9.79
N MET A 460 -12.36 -43.16 8.93
CA MET A 460 -12.72 -41.80 8.51
C MET A 460 -13.31 -41.02 9.68
N PHE A 461 -14.21 -41.64 10.46
CA PHE A 461 -14.79 -40.98 11.62
C PHE A 461 -13.81 -40.84 12.78
N GLU A 462 -12.87 -41.76 12.94
CA GLU A 462 -11.73 -41.60 13.85
C GLU A 462 -10.88 -40.38 13.46
N PHE A 463 -10.55 -40.23 12.18
CA PHE A 463 -9.85 -39.06 11.66
C PHE A 463 -10.62 -37.77 11.94
N LEU A 464 -11.90 -37.68 11.56
CA LEU A 464 -12.72 -36.47 11.74
C LEU A 464 -12.86 -36.09 13.22
N ARG A 465 -13.04 -37.07 14.12
CA ARG A 465 -13.10 -36.84 15.57
C ARG A 465 -11.77 -36.30 16.10
N ASN A 466 -10.64 -36.90 15.72
CA ASN A 466 -9.32 -36.41 16.14
C ASN A 466 -9.04 -35.01 15.58
N LEU A 467 -9.44 -34.70 14.35
CA LEU A 467 -9.31 -33.38 13.75
C LEU A 467 -10.14 -32.32 14.51
N GLN A 468 -11.38 -32.67 14.91
CA GLN A 468 -12.22 -31.81 15.75
C GLN A 468 -11.67 -31.62 17.17
N ASN A 469 -11.08 -32.68 17.74
CA ASN A 469 -10.43 -32.62 19.05
C ASN A 469 -9.19 -31.73 19.01
N LEU A 470 -8.41 -31.81 17.93
CA LEU A 470 -7.27 -30.93 17.68
C LEU A 470 -7.71 -29.47 17.68
N ARG A 471 -8.79 -29.13 16.95
CA ARG A 471 -9.39 -27.79 16.97
C ARG A 471 -9.81 -27.35 18.37
N SER A 472 -10.52 -28.21 19.10
CA SER A 472 -11.06 -27.88 20.44
C SER A 472 -9.96 -27.65 21.47
N GLY A 473 -8.75 -28.16 21.20
CA GLY A 473 -7.54 -27.92 21.99
C GLY A 473 -6.72 -26.72 21.59
N LEU A 474 -7.07 -25.97 20.53
CA LEU A 474 -6.33 -24.79 20.08
C LEU A 474 -6.58 -23.61 21.03
N ILE A 475 -5.54 -23.18 21.76
CA ILE A 475 -5.56 -21.99 22.62
C ILE A 475 -4.51 -21.02 22.10
N ALA A 476 -4.93 -19.90 21.52
CA ALA A 476 -4.03 -18.82 21.07
C ALA A 476 -2.80 -19.34 20.27
N HIS A 477 -3.03 -20.22 19.29
CA HIS A 477 -1.98 -20.85 18.47
C HIS A 477 -1.02 -21.78 19.23
N SER A 478 -1.49 -22.36 20.33
CA SER A 478 -0.84 -23.44 21.06
C SER A 478 -1.83 -24.58 21.32
N PHE A 479 -1.32 -25.74 21.71
CA PHE A 479 -2.16 -26.89 22.06
C PHE A 479 -2.37 -26.96 23.57
N SER A 480 -3.62 -27.17 23.99
CA SER A 480 -3.98 -27.31 25.40
C SER A 480 -3.34 -28.55 26.03
N GLU A 481 -2.51 -28.34 27.05
CA GLU A 481 -1.91 -29.42 27.85
C GLU A 481 -2.88 -30.01 28.90
N SER A 482 -4.02 -29.37 29.17
CA SER A 482 -5.02 -29.86 30.13
C SER A 482 -6.13 -30.67 29.47
N ASN A 483 -6.38 -30.47 28.17
CA ASN A 483 -7.41 -31.17 27.42
C ASN A 483 -6.96 -32.59 27.03
N LYS A 484 -7.57 -33.61 27.65
CA LYS A 484 -7.28 -35.03 27.38
C LYS A 484 -7.54 -35.43 25.93
N ASP A 485 -8.57 -34.87 25.29
CA ASP A 485 -8.93 -35.18 23.91
C ASP A 485 -7.97 -34.54 22.91
N CYS A 486 -7.46 -33.33 23.23
CA CYS A 486 -6.37 -32.70 22.48
C CYS A 486 -5.10 -33.58 22.52
N LYS A 487 -4.71 -34.08 23.69
CA LYS A 487 -3.54 -34.98 23.81
C LYS A 487 -3.65 -36.24 22.96
N LYS A 488 -4.84 -36.85 22.92
CA LYS A 488 -5.10 -38.00 22.04
C LYS A 488 -4.95 -37.63 20.56
N ALA A 489 -5.49 -36.48 20.16
CA ALA A 489 -5.35 -36.00 18.79
C ALA A 489 -3.89 -35.72 18.41
N LEU A 490 -3.10 -35.10 19.30
CA LEU A 490 -1.66 -34.89 19.10
C LEU A 490 -0.90 -36.20 18.89
N GLN A 491 -1.22 -37.23 19.68
CA GLN A 491 -0.65 -38.57 19.54
C GLN A 491 -1.08 -39.25 18.23
N TYR A 492 -2.35 -39.13 17.85
CA TYR A 492 -2.89 -39.68 16.60
C TYR A 492 -2.17 -39.10 15.37
N PHE A 493 -1.99 -37.78 15.33
CA PHE A 493 -1.30 -37.09 14.24
C PHE A 493 0.24 -37.11 14.36
N LYS A 494 0.77 -37.59 15.50
CA LYS A 494 2.21 -37.62 15.81
C LYS A 494 2.85 -36.23 15.66
N ILE A 495 2.19 -35.20 16.19
CA ILE A 495 2.63 -33.81 16.07
C ILE A 495 3.91 -33.58 16.89
N GLU A 496 4.96 -33.14 16.20
CA GLU A 496 6.24 -32.72 16.75
C GLU A 496 6.61 -31.34 16.18
N GLU A 497 7.48 -30.58 16.85
CA GLU A 497 7.82 -29.20 16.42
C GLU A 497 8.43 -29.13 15.01
N ASN A 498 9.08 -30.20 14.54
CA ASN A 498 9.81 -30.24 13.27
C ASN A 498 9.04 -30.93 12.13
N ASN A 499 7.81 -31.40 12.35
CA ASN A 499 7.07 -32.21 11.38
C ASN A 499 5.70 -31.64 10.98
N LEU A 500 5.37 -30.42 11.40
CA LEU A 500 4.09 -29.77 11.15
C LEU A 500 3.72 -29.71 9.67
N ILE A 501 4.69 -29.46 8.78
CA ILE A 501 4.47 -29.43 7.32
C ILE A 501 3.88 -30.76 6.83
N LYS A 502 4.49 -31.88 7.24
CA LYS A 502 4.06 -33.24 6.88
C LYS A 502 2.71 -33.59 7.51
N VAL A 503 2.48 -33.17 8.75
CA VAL A 503 1.18 -33.40 9.41
C VAL A 503 0.08 -32.60 8.70
N SER A 504 0.34 -31.36 8.31
CA SER A 504 -0.61 -30.53 7.56
C SER A 504 -0.97 -31.17 6.22
N GLU A 505 0.01 -31.73 5.52
CA GLU A 505 -0.20 -32.49 4.28
C GLU A 505 -1.05 -33.74 4.50
N ASP A 506 -0.78 -34.52 5.55
CA ASP A 506 -1.57 -35.70 5.92
C ASP A 506 -3.03 -35.33 6.23
N ILE A 507 -3.27 -34.23 6.97
CA ILE A 507 -4.62 -33.75 7.27
C ILE A 507 -5.37 -33.38 5.99
N LEU A 508 -4.75 -32.62 5.08
CA LEU A 508 -5.37 -32.27 3.79
C LEU A 508 -5.64 -33.52 2.95
N THR A 509 -4.68 -34.44 2.87
CA THR A 509 -4.79 -35.70 2.14
C THR A 509 -5.93 -36.57 2.65
N LYS A 510 -6.05 -36.77 3.98
CA LYS A 510 -7.16 -37.50 4.59
C LYS A 510 -8.52 -36.82 4.39
N SER A 511 -8.52 -35.48 4.35
CA SER A 511 -9.73 -34.72 4.04
C SER A 511 -10.15 -34.91 2.57
N ILE A 512 -9.20 -34.93 1.63
CA ILE A 512 -9.45 -35.29 0.22
C ILE A 512 -9.99 -36.72 0.09
N PHE A 513 -9.39 -37.67 0.82
CA PHE A 513 -9.87 -39.06 0.83
C PHE A 513 -11.32 -39.18 1.31
N THR A 514 -11.74 -38.33 2.25
CA THR A 514 -13.14 -38.25 2.68
C THR A 514 -14.05 -37.92 1.49
N PHE A 515 -13.73 -36.89 0.70
CA PHE A 515 -14.51 -36.51 -0.49
C PHE A 515 -14.53 -37.64 -1.53
N ASN A 516 -13.36 -38.19 -1.88
CA ASN A 516 -13.24 -39.27 -2.86
C ASN A 516 -14.05 -40.52 -2.47
N THR A 517 -14.05 -40.85 -1.18
CA THR A 517 -14.75 -42.03 -0.68
C THR A 517 -16.26 -41.86 -0.78
N LEU A 518 -16.77 -40.67 -0.44
CA LEU A 518 -18.18 -40.32 -0.59
C LEU A 518 -18.59 -40.26 -2.07
N GLU A 519 -17.77 -39.65 -2.94
CA GLU A 519 -18.04 -39.60 -4.38
C GLU A 519 -18.17 -40.98 -4.99
N LYS A 520 -17.28 -41.89 -4.62
CA LYS A 520 -17.27 -43.26 -5.12
C LYS A 520 -18.50 -44.03 -4.64
N HIS A 521 -18.80 -43.98 -3.34
CA HIS A 521 -19.93 -44.70 -2.75
C HIS A 521 -21.25 -44.22 -3.32
N PHE A 522 -21.43 -42.89 -3.37
CA PHE A 522 -22.65 -42.28 -3.88
C PHE A 522 -22.63 -42.08 -5.39
N LYS A 523 -21.64 -42.58 -6.14
CA LYS A 523 -21.55 -42.46 -7.60
C LYS A 523 -21.83 -41.03 -8.10
N LEU A 524 -21.16 -40.06 -7.48
CA LEU A 524 -21.37 -38.63 -7.77
C LEU A 524 -20.85 -38.22 -9.16
N ASN A 525 -19.93 -39.02 -9.72
CA ASN A 525 -19.32 -38.77 -11.03
C ASN A 525 -20.12 -39.33 -12.22
N GLU A 526 -21.25 -40.02 -11.97
CA GLU A 526 -22.09 -40.65 -13.00
C GLU A 526 -23.30 -39.77 -13.42
N LEU A 527 -23.31 -38.48 -13.03
CA LEU A 527 -24.44 -37.55 -13.19
C LEU A 527 -24.25 -36.47 -14.23
#